data_AF-A0A2N3AU94-F1
#
_entry.id   AF-A0A2N3AU94-F1
#
_cell.length_a   1.000
_cell.length_b   1.000
_cell.length_c   1.000
_cell.angle_alpha   90.00
_cell.angle_beta   90.00
_cell.angle_gamma   90.00
#
_symmetry.space_group_name_H-M   'P 1'
#
loop_
_entity.id
_entity.type
_entity.pdbx_description
1 polymer ?
#
loop_
_entity_poly.entity_id
_entity_poly.type
_entity_poly.pdbx_seq_one_letter_code
_entity_poly.pdbx_strand_id
1 'polypeptide(L)' 'MKIPTKMPRLKGYRFPRAVVAYAVWAYHRFALSTADVEDLLAERGVTVS' A
#
# COMPACT_ATOMS: atom_id res chain seq x y z
N MET A 1 -11.29 -22.59 -6.50
CA MET A 1 -11.79 -21.21 -6.26
C MET A 1 -11.14 -20.26 -7.26
N LYS A 2 -11.90 -19.66 -8.17
CA LYS A 2 -11.38 -18.62 -9.08
C LYS A 2 -11.22 -17.35 -8.27
N ILE A 3 -9.99 -17.06 -7.84
CA ILE A 3 -9.64 -15.80 -7.19
C ILE A 3 -9.90 -14.72 -8.24
N PRO A 4 -10.79 -13.73 -8.02
CA PRO A 4 -10.99 -12.66 -8.97
C PRO A 4 -9.69 -11.84 -9.05
N THR A 5 -8.92 -12.08 -10.11
CA THR A 5 -7.60 -11.46 -10.37
C THR A 5 -7.67 -9.98 -10.72
N LYS A 6 -8.88 -9.43 -10.90
CA LYS A 6 -9.10 -7.99 -11.03
C LYS A 6 -9.94 -7.50 -9.86
N MET A 7 -9.27 -7.15 -8.76
CA MET A 7 -9.85 -6.13 -7.89
C MET A 7 -9.96 -4.84 -8.72
N PRO A 8 -11.16 -4.24 -8.84
CA PRO A 8 -11.29 -2.98 -9.55
C PRO A 8 -10.35 -1.96 -8.91
N ARG A 9 -9.58 -1.27 -9.75
CA ARG A 9 -8.76 -0.13 -9.31
C ARG A 9 -9.70 0.83 -8.59
N LEU A 10 -9.39 1.20 -7.35
CA LEU A 10 -10.18 2.17 -6.62
C LEU A 10 -10.18 3.47 -7.43
N LYS A 11 -11.37 3.91 -7.85
CA LYS A 11 -11.53 5.10 -8.68
C LYS A 11 -11.04 6.31 -7.87
N GLY A 12 -10.01 7.00 -8.37
CA GLY A 12 -9.39 8.14 -7.69
C GLY A 12 -8.15 7.84 -6.84
N TYR A 13 -7.72 6.57 -6.72
CA TYR A 13 -6.48 6.23 -6.00
C TYR A 13 -5.34 5.95 -6.98
N ARG A 14 -4.19 6.56 -6.72
CA ARG A 14 -2.96 6.39 -7.53
C ARG A 14 -2.34 5.01 -7.33
N PHE A 15 -2.58 4.38 -6.18
CA PHE A 15 -1.99 3.10 -5.79
C PHE A 15 -3.03 1.96 -5.79
N PRO A 16 -2.60 0.72 -6.08
CA PRO A 16 -3.45 -0.45 -5.94
C PRO A 16 -3.79 -0.71 -4.47
N ARG A 17 -4.92 -1.39 -4.22
CA ARG A 17 -5.40 -1.72 -2.86
C ARG A 17 -4.38 -2.46 -2.01
N ALA A 18 -3.56 -3.31 -2.62
CA ALA A 18 -2.51 -4.06 -1.94
C ALA A 18 -1.45 -3.14 -1.29
N VAL A 19 -1.07 -2.06 -1.98
CA VAL A 19 -0.12 -1.07 -1.45
C VAL A 19 -0.73 -0.32 -0.26
N VAL A 20 -1.97 0.14 -0.40
CA VAL A 20 -2.67 0.85 0.68
C VAL A 20 -2.86 -0.05 1.90
N ALA A 21 -3.27 -1.31 1.70
CA ALA A 21 -3.42 -2.28 2.79
C ALA A 21 -2.09 -2.56 3.49
N TYR A 22 -0.99 -2.67 2.73
CA TYR A 22 0.34 -2.86 3.30
C TYR A 22 0.80 -1.63 4.11
N ALA A 23 0.58 -0.43 3.59
CA ALA A 23 0.92 0.82 4.28
C ALA A 23 0.19 0.93 5.63
N VAL A 24 -1.12 0.67 5.63
CA VAL A 24 -1.95 0.70 6.85
C VAL A 24 -1.51 -0.39 7.84
N TRP A 25 -1.20 -1.59 7.35
CA TRP A 25 -0.71 -2.67 8.20
C TRP A 25 0.65 -2.33 8.83
N ALA A 26 1.60 -1.81 8.06
CA ALA A 26 2.91 -1.43 8.56
C ALA A 26 2.82 -0.30 9.59
N TYR A 27 1.99 0.71 9.31
CA TYR A 27 1.70 1.81 10.23
C TYR A 27 1.19 1.29 11.59
N HIS A 28 0.17 0.42 11.58
CA HIS A 28 -0.42 -0.10 12.81
C HIS A 28 0.44 -1.15 13.52
N ARG A 29 1.19 -1.98 12.78
CA ARG A 29 1.93 -3.10 13.36
C ARG A 29 3.22 -2.65 14.04
N PHE A 30 3.88 -1.65 13.49
CA PHE A 30 5.20 -1.20 13.92
C PHE A 30 5.17 0.21 14.54
N ALA A 31 4.00 0.85 14.62
CA ALA A 31 3.83 2.24 15.08
C ALA A 31 4.74 3.22 14.31
N LEU A 32 4.95 2.96 13.03
CA LEU A 32 5.83 3.73 12.16
C LEU A 32 5.23 5.09 11.83
N SER A 33 6.08 6.10 11.66
CA SER A 33 5.61 7.37 11.10
C SER A 33 5.26 7.20 9.63
N THR A 34 4.48 8.13 9.08
CA THR A 34 4.17 8.14 7.65
C THR A 34 5.43 8.14 6.78
N ALA A 35 6.48 8.87 7.18
CA ALA A 35 7.76 8.90 6.48
C ALA A 35 8.46 7.53 6.45
N ASP A 36 8.46 6.78 7.55
CA ASP A 36 9.04 5.43 7.59
C ASP A 36 8.23 4.46 6.71
N VAL A 37 6.91 4.60 6.66
CA VAL A 37 6.05 3.82 5.78
C VAL A 37 6.30 4.18 4.31
N GLU A 38 6.53 5.45 3.98
CA GLU A 38 6.90 5.90 2.65
C GLU A 38 8.25 5.35 2.21
N ASP A 39 9.25 5.31 3.10
CA ASP A 39 10.56 4.70 2.84
C ASP A 39 10.45 3.18 2.59
N LEU A 40 9.68 2.47 3.42
CA LEU A 40 9.36 1.04 3.24
C LEU A 40 8.64 0.74 1.92
N LEU A 41 7.79 1.65 1.47
CA LEU A 41 7.14 1.57 0.17
C LEU A 41 8.13 1.87 -0.96
N ALA A 42 9.03 2.85 -0.78
CA ALA A 42 10.07 3.20 -1.74
C ALA A 42 11.06 2.06 -1.96
N GLU A 43 11.47 1.34 -0.92
CA GLU A 43 12.29 0.12 -1.02
C GLU A 43 11.63 -0.97 -1.89
N ARG A 44 10.30 -1.00 -1.93
CA ARG A 44 9.51 -1.91 -2.77
C ARG A 44 9.19 -1.36 -4.16
N GLY A 45 9.79 -0.22 -4.54
CA GLY A 45 9.57 0.44 -5.82
C GLY A 45 8.25 1.22 -5.90
N VAL A 46 7.63 1.53 -4.75
CA VAL A 46 6.39 2.30 -4.66
C VAL A 46 6.72 3.68 -4.09
N THR A 47 6.94 4.66 -4.99
CA THR A 47 7.15 6.04 -4.58
C THR A 47 5.81 6.72 -4.26
N VAL A 48 5.57 6.98 -2.98
CA VAL A 48 4.53 7.87 -2.45
C VAL A 48 5.14 9.26 -2.27
N SER A 49 4.35 10.31 -2.50
CA SER A 49 4.79 11.71 -2.48
C SER A 49 3.63 12.60 -2.05
#